data_AF-A0ABD5P0S7-F1
#
_entry.id   AF-A0ABD5P0S7-F1
#
_cell.length_a   1.000
_cell.length_b   1.000
_cell.length_c   1.000
_cell.angle_alpha   90.00
_cell.angle_beta   90.00
_cell.angle_gamma   90.00
#
_symmetry.space_group_name_H-M   'P 1'
#
loop_
_entity.id
_entity.type
_entity.pdbx_description
1 polymer ?
#
loop_
_entity_poly.entity_id
_entity_poly.type
_entity_poly.pdbx_seq_one_letter_code
_entity_poly.pdbx_strand_id
1 'polypeptide(L)' 'MTLDYLGLESDLSSEERLIRDSAREFVDEEVRPEIDQHYVDGTFPTELIPEMGEMGFYAPNLEGYGSPNVSETAYGL' A
#
# COMPACT_ATOMS: atom_id res chain seq x y z
N MET A 1 16.26 -3.23 7.09
CA MET A 1 16.95 -3.17 5.78
C MET A 1 16.12 -4.01 4.84
N THR A 2 15.43 -3.38 3.89
CA THR A 2 14.64 -4.09 2.87
C THR A 2 15.57 -4.92 2.01
N LEU A 3 15.15 -6.13 1.68
CA LEU A 3 15.89 -7.01 0.77
C LEU A 3 15.74 -6.45 -0.66
N ASP A 4 16.77 -5.78 -1.17
CA ASP A 4 16.88 -5.37 -2.57
C ASP A 4 18.17 -5.93 -3.19
N TYR A 5 18.18 -7.23 -3.42
CA TYR A 5 19.38 -7.94 -3.91
C TYR A 5 19.76 -7.53 -5.34
N LEU A 6 18.77 -7.15 -6.16
CA LEU A 6 18.97 -6.82 -7.57
C LEU A 6 19.06 -5.31 -7.85
N GLY A 7 18.86 -4.45 -6.84
CA GLY A 7 18.90 -3.00 -7.00
C GLY A 7 17.69 -2.43 -7.74
N LEU A 8 16.54 -3.11 -7.69
CA LEU A 8 15.33 -2.74 -8.42
C LEU A 8 14.76 -1.40 -7.94
N GLU A 9 15.08 -0.99 -6.70
CA GLU A 9 14.65 0.32 -6.21
C GLU A 9 15.19 1.45 -7.08
N SER A 10 16.38 1.27 -7.68
CA SER A 10 17.01 2.27 -8.54
C SER A 10 16.22 2.57 -9.82
N ASP A 11 15.39 1.62 -10.27
CA ASP A 11 14.56 1.74 -11.47
C ASP A 11 13.25 2.52 -11.21
N LEU A 12 12.88 2.70 -9.94
CA LEU A 12 11.68 3.43 -9.54
C LEU A 12 11.91 4.94 -9.57
N SER A 13 10.89 5.66 -10.01
CA SER A 13 10.79 7.10 -9.83
C SER A 13 10.66 7.48 -8.35
N SER A 14 10.95 8.74 -8.03
CA SER A 14 10.77 9.26 -6.66
C SER A 14 9.32 9.14 -6.17
N GLU A 15 8.35 9.27 -7.08
CA GLU A 15 6.92 9.14 -6.76
C GLU A 15 6.54 7.69 -6.45
N GLU A 16 6.98 6.73 -7.26
CA GLU A 16 6.76 5.30 -7.01
C GLU A 16 7.39 4.85 -5.68
N ARG A 17 8.59 5.34 -5.36
CA ARG A 17 9.23 5.04 -4.07
C ARG A 17 8.43 5.62 -2.90
N LEU A 18 7.95 6.86 -3.04
CA LEU A 18 7.14 7.51 -2.01
C LEU A 18 5.85 6.73 -1.77
N ILE A 19 5.12 6.36 -2.82
CA ILE A 19 3.87 5.59 -2.72
C ILE A 19 4.13 4.25 -2.02
N ARG A 20 5.16 3.51 -2.46
CA ARG A 20 5.57 2.25 -1.83
C ARG A 20 5.89 2.42 -0.35
N ASP A 21 6.62 3.47 0.01
CA ASP A 21 7.03 3.71 1.39
C ASP A 21 5.84 4.12 2.27
N SER A 22 4.91 4.92 1.77
CA SER A 22 3.65 5.24 2.46
C SER A 22 2.75 4.01 2.64
N ALA A 23 2.66 3.13 1.64
CA ALA A 23 1.92 1.87 1.77
C ALA A 23 2.57 0.95 2.82
N ARG A 24 3.91 0.89 2.86
CA ARG A 24 4.64 0.12 3.88
C ARG A 24 4.39 0.67 5.29
N GLU A 25 4.44 1.98 5.46
CA GLU A 25 4.18 2.64 6.74
C GLU A 25 2.77 2.32 7.26
N PHE A 26 1.74 2.46 6.41
CA PHE A 26 0.37 2.06 6.75
C PHE A 26 0.27 0.59 7.17
N VAL A 27 0.93 -0.32 6.44
CA VAL A 27 0.91 -1.74 6.80
C VAL A 27 1.59 -1.99 8.15
N ASP A 28 2.71 -1.34 8.41
CA ASP A 28 3.45 -1.53 9.66
C ASP A 28 2.74 -0.92 10.88
N GLU A 29 2.04 0.21 10.69
CA GLU A 29 1.35 0.94 11.77
C GLU A 29 -0.08 0.45 12.02
N GLU A 30 -0.88 0.24 10.98
CA GLU A 30 -2.32 -0.03 11.11
C GLU A 30 -2.67 -1.52 10.90
N VAL A 31 -1.97 -2.21 9.98
CA VAL A 31 -2.32 -3.61 9.64
C VAL A 31 -1.61 -4.61 10.57
N ARG A 32 -0.30 -4.47 10.71
CA ARG A 32 0.58 -5.43 11.41
C ARG A 32 0.18 -5.69 12.87
N PRO A 33 -0.31 -4.72 13.67
CA PRO A 33 -0.65 -4.98 15.07
C PRO A 33 -1.79 -5.98 15.28
N GLU A 34 -2.74 -6.07 14.34
CA GLU A 34 -4.01 -6.79 14.55
C GLU A 34 -4.19 -8.00 13.61
N ILE A 35 -3.44 -8.06 12.50
CA ILE A 35 -3.62 -9.08 11.46
C ILE A 35 -3.46 -10.53 11.94
N ASP A 36 -2.56 -10.77 12.91
CA ASP A 36 -2.32 -12.10 13.46
C ASP A 36 -3.59 -12.67 14.13
N GLN A 37 -4.31 -11.84 14.88
CA GLN A 37 -5.54 -12.25 15.56
C GLN A 37 -6.67 -12.46 14.55
N HIS A 38 -6.83 -11.55 13.58
CA HIS A 38 -7.79 -11.73 12.50
C HIS A 38 -7.56 -13.02 11.71
N TYR A 39 -6.31 -13.39 11.47
CA TYR A 39 -5.95 -14.67 10.85
C TYR A 39 -6.39 -15.87 11.69
N VAL A 40 -6.07 -15.87 12.99
CA VAL A 40 -6.44 -16.95 13.92
C VAL A 40 -7.96 -17.11 14.02
N ASP A 41 -8.69 -15.99 14.07
CA ASP A 41 -10.14 -15.98 14.25
C ASP A 41 -10.93 -16.12 12.95
N GLY A 42 -10.26 -16.05 11.79
CA GLY A 42 -10.90 -16.10 10.47
C GLY A 42 -11.82 -14.90 10.21
N THR A 43 -11.42 -13.72 10.69
CA THR A 43 -12.17 -12.47 10.53
C THR A 43 -11.43 -11.49 9.61
N PHE A 44 -12.09 -10.38 9.25
CA PHE A 44 -11.52 -9.33 8.42
C PHE A 44 -11.59 -7.97 9.14
N PRO A 45 -10.51 -7.19 9.16
CA PRO A 45 -10.46 -5.87 9.80
C PRO A 45 -11.22 -4.83 8.96
N THR A 46 -12.52 -4.70 9.18
CA THR A 46 -13.40 -3.83 8.36
C THR A 46 -13.13 -2.34 8.52
N GLU A 47 -12.55 -1.95 9.64
CA GLU A 47 -12.12 -0.62 10.02
C GLU A 47 -10.99 -0.09 9.12
N LEU A 48 -10.15 -0.97 8.58
CA LEU A 48 -9.11 -0.58 7.63
C LEU A 48 -9.68 -0.19 6.25
N ILE A 49 -10.90 -0.60 5.92
CA ILE A 49 -11.51 -0.30 4.62
C ILE A 49 -11.59 1.21 4.36
N PRO A 50 -12.21 2.03 5.25
CA PRO A 50 -12.25 3.48 5.07
C PRO A 50 -10.86 4.12 5.10
N GLU A 51 -9.95 3.67 5.96
CA GLU A 51 -8.59 4.23 6.07
C GLU A 51 -7.80 4.06 4.78
N MET A 52 -7.80 2.85 4.21
CA MET A 52 -7.23 2.58 2.88
C MET A 52 -7.88 3.45 1.78
N GLY A 53 -9.16 3.78 1.94
CA GLY A 53 -9.87 4.68 1.03
C GLY A 53 -9.40 6.12 1.13
N GLU A 54 -9.16 6.62 2.34
CA GLU A 54 -8.61 7.97 2.59
C GLU A 54 -7.18 8.10 2.06
N MET A 55 -6.40 7.02 2.10
CA MET A 55 -5.07 6.95 1.49
C MET A 55 -5.08 6.80 -0.03
N GLY A 56 -6.23 6.53 -0.64
CA GLY A 56 -6.38 6.38 -2.09
C GLY A 56 -5.90 5.04 -2.64
N PHE A 57 -5.91 3.96 -1.85
CA PHE A 57 -5.41 2.64 -2.27
C PHE A 57 -6.36 1.88 -3.20
N TYR A 58 -7.59 2.36 -3.41
CA TYR A 58 -8.55 1.70 -4.28
C TYR A 58 -8.48 2.21 -5.71
N ALA A 59 -8.10 1.31 -6.62
CA ALA A 59 -7.94 1.57 -8.04
C ALA A 59 -7.07 2.81 -8.35
N PRO A 60 -5.88 2.93 -7.71
CA PRO A 60 -5.12 4.17 -7.67
C PRO A 60 -4.60 4.62 -9.03
N ASN A 61 -4.50 3.70 -10.00
CA ASN A 61 -4.03 3.91 -11.36
C ASN A 61 -5.13 4.35 -12.34
N LEU A 62 -6.40 4.41 -11.91
CA LEU A 62 -7.47 4.89 -12.77
C LEU A 62 -7.45 6.41 -12.87
N GLU A 63 -7.73 6.93 -14.06
CA GLU A 63 -7.94 8.36 -14.28
C GLU A 63 -9.39 8.77 -13.94
N GLY A 64 -9.55 9.87 -13.20
CA GLY A 64 -10.85 10.41 -12.81
C GLY A 64 -11.41 9.84 -11.51
N TYR A 65 -12.70 10.09 -11.22
CA TYR A 65 -13.44 9.54 -10.06
C TYR A 65 -12.86 9.86 -8.66
N GLY A 66 -11.93 10.81 -8.56
CA GLY A 66 -11.20 11.09 -7.31
C GLY A 66 -10.02 10.15 -7.05
N SER A 67 -9.66 9.30 -8.03
CA SER A 67 -8.48 8.44 -8.00
C SER A 67 -7.19 9.26 -8.20
N PRO A 68 -6.06 8.90 -7.56
CA PRO A 68 -4.79 9.61 -7.68
C PRO A 68 -4.13 9.51 -9.06
N ASN A 69 -4.53 8.56 -9.91
CA ASN A 69 -3.98 8.31 -11.25
C ASN A 69 -2.45 8.01 -11.23
N VAL A 70 -2.03 7.12 -10.34
CA VAL A 70 -0.63 6.67 -10.20
C VAL A 70 -0.20 5.77 -11.35
N SER A 71 1.11 5.53 -11.50
CA SER A 71 1.62 4.59 -12.51
C SER A 71 1.20 3.14 -12.23
N GLU A 72 1.13 2.31 -13.28
CA GLU A 72 0.92 0.86 -13.13
C GLU A 72 1.98 0.20 -12.24
N THR A 73 3.22 0.70 -12.29
CA THR A 73 4.29 0.26 -11.39
C THR A 73 3.95 0.58 -9.94
N ALA A 74 3.54 1.81 -9.63
CA ALA A 74 3.16 2.22 -8.29
C ALA A 74 1.97 1.41 -7.75
N TYR A 75 1.00 1.05 -8.60
CA TYR A 75 -0.10 0.17 -8.21
C TYR A 75 0.35 -1.26 -7.87
N GLY A 76 1.41 -1.74 -8.52
CA GLY A 76 1.95 -3.08 -8.30
C GLY A 76 2.95 -3.22 -7.15
N LEU A 77 3.36 -2.11 -6.51
CA LEU A 77 4.33 -2.06 -5.41
C LEU A 77 3.66 -2.13 -4.04
#